data_AF-A0A2V3A6T1-F1
#
_entry.id   AF-A0A2V3A6T1-F1
#
_cell.length_a   1.000
_cell.length_b   1.000
_cell.length_c   1.000
_cell.angle_alpha   90.00
_cell.angle_beta   90.00
_cell.angle_gamma   90.00
#
_symmetry.space_group_name_H-M   'P 1'
#
loop_
_entity.id
_entity.type
_entity.pdbx_description
1 polymer ?
#
loop_
_entity_poly.entity_id
_entity_poly.type
_entity_poly.pdbx_seq_one_letter_code
_entity_poly.pdbx_strand_id
1 'polypeptide(L)'
;MNELSKMLVPMVKQHEGKNFDAILIDDMAYMGGFNFMSYVKSAIIHIHPERIMISEPITGKYFGLPINGIKEIHDETTSKYDVAFTVYYKNDYSVFIQIFEPFY
;
A
#
# COMPACT_ATOMS: atom_id res chain seq x y z
N MET A 1 -4.48 16.37 -7.03
CA MET A 1 -3.50 15.44 -6.42
C MET A 1 -2.28 16.22 -5.97
N ASN A 2 -1.82 15.99 -4.74
CA ASN A 2 -0.54 16.53 -4.28
C ASN A 2 0.62 15.77 -4.95
N GLU A 3 1.85 16.27 -4.82
CA GLU A 3 3.02 15.65 -5.46
C GLU A 3 3.27 14.21 -4.96
N LEU A 4 3.05 13.94 -3.67
CA LEU A 4 3.18 12.58 -3.11
C LEU A 4 2.18 11.60 -3.73
N SER A 5 0.93 12.02 -3.97
CA SER A 5 -0.06 11.20 -4.67
C SER A 5 0.39 10.90 -6.10
N LYS A 6 0.98 11.88 -6.79
CA LYS A 6 1.51 11.71 -8.16
C LYS A 6 2.70 10.76 -8.19
N MET A 7 3.48 10.67 -7.11
CA MET A 7 4.57 9.71 -6.97
C MET A 7 4.08 8.31 -6.62
N LEU A 8 3.11 8.20 -5.70
CA LEU A 8 2.59 6.91 -5.23
C LEU A 8 1.92 6.09 -6.35
N VAL A 9 1.15 6.76 -7.21
CA VAL A 9 0.42 6.11 -8.30
C VAL A 9 1.33 5.27 -9.22
N PRO A 10 2.37 5.83 -9.88
CA PRO A 10 3.27 5.05 -10.73
C PRO A 10 4.06 4.00 -9.95
N MET A 11 4.46 4.33 -8.71
CA MET A 11 5.19 3.42 -7.82
C MET A 11 4.40 2.16 -7.47
N VAL A 12 3.09 2.27 -7.28
CA VAL A 12 2.22 1.11 -7.08
C VAL A 12 1.92 0.42 -8.41
N LYS A 13 1.58 1.18 -9.46
CA LYS A 13 1.12 0.64 -10.75
C LYS A 13 2.17 -0.19 -11.49
N GLN A 14 3.46 0.10 -11.32
CA GLN A 14 4.56 -0.70 -11.91
C GLN A 14 4.61 -2.15 -11.38
N HIS A 15 3.89 -2.46 -10.32
CA HIS A 15 3.84 -3.78 -9.68
C HIS A 15 2.51 -4.51 -9.88
N GLU A 16 1.68 -4.07 -10.83
CA GLU A 16 0.46 -4.81 -11.20
C GLU A 16 0.77 -6.27 -11.57
N GLY A 17 -0.08 -7.20 -11.12
CA GLY A 17 0.09 -8.64 -11.28
C GLY A 17 0.97 -9.32 -10.23
N LYS A 18 1.66 -8.56 -9.36
CA LYS A 18 2.43 -9.10 -8.23
C LYS A 18 1.57 -9.34 -6.99
N ASN A 19 2.15 -9.96 -5.98
CA ASN A 19 1.50 -10.16 -4.68
C ASN A 19 1.80 -8.98 -3.76
N PHE A 20 0.82 -8.55 -2.98
CA PHE A 20 0.94 -7.45 -2.03
C PHE A 20 0.55 -7.92 -0.65
N ASP A 21 1.37 -7.62 0.35
CA ASP A 21 0.96 -7.52 1.74
C ASP A 21 0.85 -6.06 2.13
N ALA A 22 -0.24 -5.70 2.80
CA ALA A 22 -0.45 -4.37 3.35
C ALA A 22 -0.80 -4.47 4.83
N ILE A 23 -0.03 -3.78 5.67
CA ILE A 23 -0.26 -3.69 7.11
C ILE A 23 -0.72 -2.27 7.43
N LEU A 24 -1.95 -2.12 7.92
CA LEU A 24 -2.37 -0.86 8.53
C LEU A 24 -1.80 -0.78 9.94
N ILE A 25 -1.12 0.33 10.24
CA ILE A 25 -0.53 0.62 11.54
C ILE A 25 -1.14 1.93 12.04
N ASP A 26 -1.63 1.91 13.27
CA ASP A 26 -1.98 3.12 14.03
C ASP A 26 -0.82 3.41 14.99
N ASP A 27 -0.10 4.51 14.75
CA ASP A 27 1.09 4.90 15.53
C ASP A 27 0.74 5.44 16.93
N MET A 28 -0.50 5.28 17.41
CA MET A 28 -0.88 5.41 18.82
C MET A 28 -0.31 4.28 19.71
N ALA A 29 1.00 4.04 19.59
CA ALA A 29 1.81 3.00 20.23
C ALA A 29 1.72 3.00 21.78
N TYR A 30 1.16 4.03 22.40
CA TYR A 30 1.00 4.18 23.84
C TYR A 30 -0.38 3.77 24.39
N MET A 31 -1.38 3.48 23.54
CA MET A 31 -2.74 3.12 23.99
C MET A 31 -3.24 1.74 23.53
N GLY A 32 -2.37 0.91 22.95
CA GLY A 32 -2.78 -0.39 22.42
C GLY A 32 -3.58 -0.26 21.12
N GLY A 33 -3.03 0.49 20.16
CA GLY A 33 -3.59 0.61 18.81
C GLY A 33 -3.83 -0.74 18.13
N PHE A 34 -4.51 -0.72 16.98
CA PHE A 34 -4.81 -1.92 16.21
C PHE A 34 -3.92 -2.00 14.96
N ASN A 35 -3.57 -3.23 14.57
CA ASN A 35 -2.98 -3.52 13.28
C ASN A 35 -3.76 -4.64 12.60
N PHE A 36 -3.80 -4.60 11.28
CA PHE A 36 -4.29 -5.71 10.49
C PHE A 36 -3.51 -5.80 9.19
N MET A 37 -3.45 -7.01 8.65
CA MET A 37 -2.76 -7.32 7.41
C MET A 37 -3.78 -7.76 6.36
N SER A 38 -3.63 -7.24 5.15
CA SER A 38 -4.36 -7.69 3.97
C SER A 38 -3.38 -8.22 2.93
N TYR A 39 -3.55 -9.48 2.56
CA TYR A 39 -2.80 -10.11 1.48
C TYR A 39 -3.64 -10.13 0.20
N VAL A 40 -3.08 -9.62 -0.89
CA VAL A 40 -3.67 -9.60 -2.23
C VAL A 40 -2.76 -10.35 -3.19
N LYS A 41 -3.24 -11.47 -3.71
CA LYS A 41 -2.52 -12.26 -4.73
C LYS A 41 -2.77 -11.69 -6.12
N SER A 42 -1.73 -11.63 -6.94
CA SER A 42 -1.79 -11.23 -8.36
C SER A 42 -2.67 -9.99 -8.59
N ALA A 43 -2.29 -8.89 -7.93
CA ALA A 43 -3.15 -7.74 -7.76
C ALA A 43 -3.48 -7.02 -9.07
N ILE A 44 -4.74 -6.57 -9.19
CA ILE A 44 -5.19 -5.57 -10.16
C ILE A 44 -5.28 -4.22 -9.46
N ILE A 45 -4.72 -3.18 -10.10
CA ILE A 45 -4.59 -1.85 -9.52
C ILE A 45 -5.55 -0.89 -10.21
N HIS A 46 -6.55 -0.42 -9.46
CA HIS A 46 -7.54 0.54 -9.90
C HIS A 46 -7.23 1.93 -9.33
N ILE A 47 -7.14 2.93 -10.20
CA ILE A 47 -6.88 4.31 -9.81
C ILE A 47 -8.19 5.09 -9.87
N HIS A 48 -8.63 5.60 -8.71
CA HIS A 48 -9.78 6.48 -8.58
C HIS A 48 -9.34 7.89 -8.16
N PRO A 49 -10.19 8.92 -8.35
CA PRO A 49 -9.86 10.30 -7.98
C PRO A 49 -9.52 10.53 -6.50
N GLU A 50 -9.86 9.59 -5.61
CA GLU A 50 -9.66 9.73 -4.16
C GLU A 50 -8.80 8.62 -3.55
N ARG A 51 -8.58 7.52 -4.26
CA ARG A 51 -7.91 6.33 -3.73
C ARG A 51 -7.27 5.48 -4.83
N ILE A 52 -6.21 4.76 -4.46
CA ILE A 52 -5.69 3.62 -5.23
C ILE A 52 -6.28 2.37 -4.58
N MET A 53 -6.90 1.50 -5.36
CA MET A 53 -7.44 0.23 -4.88
C MET A 53 -6.63 -0.92 -5.48
N ILE A 54 -6.15 -1.80 -4.61
CA ILE A 54 -5.34 -2.98 -4.94
C ILE A 54 -6.20 -4.18 -4.60
N SER A 55 -6.54 -5.00 -5.59
CA SER A 55 -7.56 -6.05 -5.43
C SER A 55 -7.17 -7.36 -6.10
N GLU A 56 -7.67 -8.48 -5.56
CA GLU A 56 -7.54 -9.81 -6.13
C GLU A 56 -8.79 -10.14 -6.96
N PRO A 57 -8.65 -10.45 -8.26
CA PRO A 57 -9.80 -10.64 -9.15
C PRO A 57 -10.73 -11.81 -8.79
N ILE A 58 -10.24 -12.83 -8.08
CA ILE A 58 -10.99 -14.07 -7.82
C ILE A 58 -11.69 -14.05 -6.46
N THR A 59 -10.99 -13.57 -5.43
CA THR A 59 -11.47 -13.68 -4.03
C THR A 59 -12.24 -12.44 -3.57
N GLY A 60 -12.14 -11.34 -4.31
CA GLY A 60 -12.67 -10.04 -3.88
C GLY A 60 -11.89 -9.44 -2.69
N LYS A 61 -10.72 -9.97 -2.32
CA LYS A 61 -9.83 -9.33 -1.35
C LYS A 61 -9.29 -8.03 -1.93
N TYR A 62 -9.28 -6.97 -1.13
CA TYR A 62 -8.70 -5.70 -1.54
C TYR A 62 -8.18 -4.91 -0.34
N PHE A 63 -7.35 -3.93 -0.63
CA PHE A 63 -7.11 -2.79 0.25
C PHE A 63 -7.09 -1.51 -0.58
N GLY A 64 -7.25 -0.37 0.10
CA GLY A 64 -7.29 0.93 -0.54
C GLY A 64 -6.34 1.89 0.14
N LEU A 65 -5.59 2.66 -0.66
CA LEU A 65 -4.74 3.75 -0.21
C LEU A 65 -5.43 5.07 -0.57
N PRO A 66 -5.89 5.85 0.40
CA PRO A 66 -6.33 7.22 0.13
C PRO A 66 -5.19 8.00 -0.51
N ILE A 67 -5.49 8.80 -1.55
CA ILE A 67 -4.48 9.69 -2.13
C ILE A 67 -4.43 11.04 -1.42
N ASN A 68 -5.52 11.38 -0.73
CA ASN A 68 -5.62 12.56 0.10
C ASN A 68 -5.02 12.29 1.49
N GLY A 69 -4.48 13.33 2.13
CA GLY A 69 -3.96 13.22 3.49
C GLY A 69 -2.60 12.51 3.61
N ILE A 70 -1.95 12.12 2.51
CA ILE A 70 -0.57 11.62 2.53
C ILE A 70 0.34 12.73 3.08
N LYS A 71 1.09 12.38 4.13
CA LYS A 71 2.07 13.23 4.80
C LYS A 71 3.47 12.97 4.24
N GLU A 72 3.86 11.71 4.11
CA GLU A 72 5.17 11.25 3.67
C GLU A 72 5.10 9.82 3.12
N ILE A 73 6.07 9.47 2.28
CA ILE A 73 6.25 8.12 1.74
C ILE A 73 7.71 7.74 2.00
N HIS A 74 7.94 6.62 2.68
CA HIS A 74 9.27 6.11 2.97
C HIS A 74 9.50 4.87 2.12
N ASP A 75 10.55 4.88 1.29
CA ASP A 75 10.98 3.71 0.53
C ASP A 75 11.87 2.84 1.42
N GLU A 76 11.46 1.59 1.60
CA GLU A 76 12.12 0.59 2.45
C GLU A 76 12.61 -0.59 1.61
N THR A 77 12.67 -0.43 0.28
CA THR A 77 13.10 -1.45 -0.67
C THR A 77 14.56 -1.86 -0.41
N THR A 78 14.78 -3.15 -0.14
CA THR A 78 16.13 -3.69 0.08
C THR A 78 16.74 -4.26 -1.19
N SER A 79 15.89 -4.73 -2.13
CA SER A 79 16.34 -5.30 -3.39
C SER A 79 15.23 -5.28 -4.45
N LYS A 80 15.57 -5.60 -5.71
CA LYS A 80 14.59 -5.75 -6.79
C LYS A 80 13.52 -6.84 -6.54
N TYR A 81 13.76 -7.75 -5.59
CA TYR A 81 12.86 -8.84 -5.22
C TYR A 81 12.17 -8.63 -3.87
N ASP A 82 12.55 -7.57 -3.16
CA ASP A 82 12.02 -7.21 -1.85
C ASP A 82 11.75 -5.70 -1.85
N VAL A 83 10.64 -5.37 -2.51
CA VAL A 83 10.15 -4.00 -2.65
C VAL A 83 9.20 -3.73 -1.50
N ALA A 84 9.48 -2.69 -0.73
CA ALA A 84 8.69 -2.31 0.43
C ALA A 84 8.66 -0.81 0.60
N PHE A 85 7.57 -0.28 1.14
CA PHE A 85 7.45 1.14 1.46
C PHE A 85 6.31 1.39 2.43
N THR A 86 6.40 2.50 3.16
CA THR A 86 5.36 2.95 4.08
C THR A 86 4.77 4.27 3.63
N VAL A 87 3.44 4.33 3.55
CA VAL A 87 2.69 5.58 3.31
C VAL A 87 2.15 6.08 4.63
N TYR A 88 2.62 7.24 5.08
CA TYR A 88 2.16 7.88 6.31
C TYR A 88 1.14 8.96 6.02
N TYR A 89 0.12 9.06 6.86
CA TYR A 89 -0.98 9.99 6.72
C TYR A 89 -1.02 11.01 7.86
N LYS A 90 -1.71 12.13 7.61
CA LYS A 90 -1.76 13.28 8.54
C LYS A 90 -2.52 13.02 9.85
N ASN A 91 -3.27 11.93 9.93
CA ASN A 91 -4.05 11.49 11.09
C ASN A 91 -3.43 10.25 11.74
N ASP A 92 -2.10 10.15 11.65
CA ASP A 92 -1.27 9.20 12.41
C ASP A 92 -1.50 7.72 12.11
N TYR A 93 -2.21 7.39 11.03
CA TYR A 93 -2.14 6.05 10.44
C TYR A 93 -1.07 5.97 9.36
N SER A 94 -0.47 4.79 9.25
CA SER A 94 0.43 4.44 8.17
C SER A 94 0.06 3.09 7.57
N VAL A 95 0.41 2.89 6.31
CA VAL A 95 0.24 1.60 5.63
C VAL A 95 1.61 1.17 5.13
N PHE A 96 2.15 0.13 5.76
CA PHE A 96 3.33 -0.56 5.25
C PHE A 96 2.90 -1.52 4.15
N ILE A 97 3.59 -1.50 3.01
CA ILE A 97 3.28 -2.32 1.85
C ILE A 97 4.54 -3.06 1.45
N GLN A 98 4.44 -4.38 1.33
CA GLN A 98 5.49 -5.24 0.78
C GLN A 98 4.98 -5.94 -0.48
N ILE A 99 5.83 -5.99 -1.50
CA ILE A 99 5.48 -6.50 -2.82
C ILE A 99 6.41 -7.66 -3.15
N PHE A 100 5.79 -8.82 -3.44
CA PHE A 100 6.50 -10.05 -3.75
C PHE A 100 6.27 -10.48 -5.19
N GLU A 101 7.29 -11.09 -5.79
CA GLU A 101 7.11 -11.80 -7.05
C GLU A 101 6.12 -12.97 -6.85
N PRO A 102 5.26 -13.25 -7.85
CA PRO A 102 4.46 -14.47 -7.83
C PRO A 102 5.37 -15.70 -7.90
N PHE A 103 5.09 -16.72 -7.07
CA PHE A 103 5.75 -18.01 -7.17
C PHE A 103 5.41 -18.63 -8.54
N TYR A 104 6.43 -18.87 -9.36
CA TYR A 104 6.34 -19.63 -10.61
C TYR A 104 6.75 -21.09 -10.37
#